data_AF-Q13GU8-F1
#
_entry.id   AF-Q13GU8-F1
#
_cell.length_a   1.000
_cell.length_b   1.000
_cell.length_c   1.000
_cell.angle_alpha   90.00
_cell.angle_beta   90.00
_cell.angle_gamma   90.00
#
_symmetry.space_group_name_H-M   'P 1'
#
loop_
_entity.id
_entity.type
_entity.pdbx_description
1 polymer ?
#
loop_
_entity_poly.entity_id
_entity_poly.type
_entity_poly.pdbx_seq_one_letter_code
_entity_poly.pdbx_strand_id
1 'polypeptide(L)'
;MGKLQVEHFEISHDVWNTESEETRYAVLLLGHIFNEVMTLQKLAIVSTPHPGDPETPEKIGRVSRTLFITRMLSGKLHEAKERINKPEMNSFLRERCYPHMPNGMGETLKRTFNKMAGDCKWLSDARNSHAMHYPSLNDFRPAMEQMKTTDSSYVFLRDRVAGNYLYQTSAEVAVQAYHMESDDEWTEAVRKMTNTVNELSTALVEFIVENLNAYLGSLYAKHKDTQAKIESAEPFDAPPIRGFHLPYFYTTDAPPA
;
A
#
# COMPACT_ATOMS: atom_id res chain seq x y z
N MET A 1 -25.41 8.34 -0.46
CA MET A 1 -24.07 8.31 -1.09
C MET A 1 -23.57 9.73 -1.17
N GLY A 2 -22.26 9.97 -0.96
CA GLY A 2 -21.67 11.29 -1.14
C GLY A 2 -21.28 11.49 -2.60
N LYS A 3 -21.50 12.69 -3.14
CA LYS A 3 -20.94 13.06 -4.43
C LYS A 3 -19.47 13.41 -4.25
N LEU A 4 -18.60 12.78 -5.02
CA LEU A 4 -17.19 13.12 -5.08
C LEU A 4 -16.95 14.01 -6.30
N GLN A 5 -16.17 15.07 -6.11
CA GLN A 5 -15.68 15.92 -7.19
C GLN A 5 -14.15 15.83 -7.21
N VAL A 6 -13.58 15.66 -8.39
CA VAL A 6 -12.13 15.61 -8.61
C VAL A 6 -11.73 16.69 -9.59
N GLU A 7 -10.47 17.13 -9.53
CA GLU A 7 -9.91 18.08 -10.49
C GLU A 7 -9.09 17.32 -11.54
N HIS A 8 -9.28 17.70 -12.80
CA HIS A 8 -8.46 17.27 -13.92
C HIS A 8 -7.41 18.35 -14.18
N PHE A 9 -6.15 18.00 -13.90
CA PHE A 9 -4.99 18.83 -14.21
C PHE A 9 -4.34 18.32 -15.49
N GLU A 10 -4.23 19.16 -16.50
CA GLU A 10 -3.61 18.83 -17.78
C GLU A 10 -2.55 19.86 -18.16
N ILE A 11 -1.37 19.38 -18.57
CA ILE A 11 -0.33 20.19 -19.20
C ILE A 11 -0.08 19.68 -20.62
N SER A 12 0.19 20.58 -21.55
CA SER A 12 0.46 20.20 -22.93
C SER A 12 1.74 19.34 -23.04
N HIS A 13 1.79 18.48 -24.05
CA HIS A 13 2.97 17.70 -24.37
C HIS A 13 4.22 18.58 -24.59
N ASP A 14 4.05 19.77 -25.18
CA ASP A 14 5.16 20.70 -25.39
C ASP A 14 5.75 21.17 -24.08
N VAL A 15 4.92 21.58 -23.11
CA VAL A 15 5.39 21.99 -21.77
C VAL A 15 6.07 20.82 -21.09
N TRP A 16 5.44 19.64 -21.08
CA TRP A 16 6.02 18.44 -20.48
C TRP A 16 7.39 18.10 -21.06
N ASN A 17 7.55 18.21 -22.39
CA ASN A 17 8.81 17.89 -23.07
C ASN A 17 9.91 18.94 -22.89
N THR A 18 9.60 20.13 -22.35
CA THR A 18 10.63 21.11 -21.97
C THR A 18 11.30 20.81 -20.64
N GLU A 19 10.69 19.95 -19.81
CA GLU A 19 11.27 19.53 -18.53
C GLU A 19 12.43 18.54 -18.77
N SER A 20 13.42 18.57 -17.87
CA SER A 20 14.57 17.67 -17.96
C SER A 20 14.14 16.21 -17.83
N GLU A 21 14.94 15.29 -18.35
CA GLU A 21 14.67 13.85 -18.23
C GLU A 21 14.57 13.42 -16.76
N GLU A 22 15.43 13.94 -15.89
CA GLU A 22 15.43 13.66 -14.46
C GLU A 22 14.15 14.15 -13.78
N THR A 23 13.67 15.34 -14.17
CA THR A 23 12.42 15.89 -13.63
C THR A 23 11.23 15.06 -14.07
N ARG A 24 11.14 14.72 -15.36
CA ARG A 24 10.08 13.86 -15.89
C ARG A 24 10.10 12.48 -15.23
N TYR A 25 11.27 11.88 -15.08
CA TYR A 25 11.46 10.61 -14.38
C TYR A 25 10.97 10.69 -12.92
N ALA A 26 11.37 11.72 -12.17
CA ALA A 26 11.00 11.87 -10.77
C ALA A 26 9.47 12.00 -10.59
N VAL A 27 8.82 12.84 -11.40
CA VAL A 27 7.36 13.04 -11.37
C VAL A 27 6.62 11.75 -11.70
N LEU A 28 7.02 11.06 -12.78
CA LEU A 28 6.41 9.79 -13.17
C LEU A 28 6.59 8.71 -12.11
N LEU A 29 7.78 8.64 -11.50
CA LEU A 29 8.08 7.67 -10.46
C LEU A 29 7.27 7.94 -9.18
N LEU A 30 7.17 9.20 -8.73
CA LEU A 30 6.35 9.56 -7.56
C LEU A 30 4.87 9.25 -7.81
N GLY A 31 4.34 9.60 -8.99
CA GLY A 31 2.97 9.26 -9.38
C GLY A 31 2.73 7.75 -9.42
N HIS A 32 3.70 6.98 -9.92
CA HIS A 32 3.62 5.52 -9.92
C HIS A 32 3.62 4.94 -8.51
N ILE A 33 4.55 5.37 -7.65
CA ILE A 33 4.61 4.95 -6.24
C ILE A 33 3.29 5.27 -5.54
N PHE A 34 2.76 6.48 -5.71
CA PHE A 34 1.48 6.89 -5.13
C PHE A 34 0.34 5.95 -5.56
N ASN A 35 0.23 5.66 -6.86
CA ASN A 35 -0.82 4.80 -7.39
C ASN A 35 -0.78 3.38 -6.81
N GLU A 36 0.41 2.77 -6.75
CA GLU A 36 0.58 1.43 -6.17
C GLU A 36 0.24 1.41 -4.68
N VAL A 37 0.80 2.36 -3.92
CA VAL A 37 0.61 2.47 -2.46
C VAL A 37 -0.86 2.74 -2.11
N MET A 38 -1.50 3.70 -2.79
CA MET A 38 -2.92 4.02 -2.56
C MET A 38 -3.84 2.87 -2.93
N THR A 39 -3.54 2.14 -4.01
CA THR A 39 -4.34 0.98 -4.42
C THR A 39 -4.26 -0.12 -3.37
N LEU A 40 -3.04 -0.48 -2.94
CA LEU A 40 -2.84 -1.50 -1.92
C LEU A 40 -3.42 -1.10 -0.57
N GLN A 41 -3.29 0.17 -0.16
CA GLN A 41 -3.88 0.69 1.07
C GLN A 41 -5.41 0.57 1.04
N LYS A 42 -6.06 1.00 -0.05
CA LYS A 42 -7.51 0.86 -0.23
C LYS A 42 -7.94 -0.62 -0.20
N LEU A 43 -7.20 -1.49 -0.89
CA LEU A 43 -7.47 -2.93 -0.90
C LEU A 43 -7.32 -3.57 0.49
N ALA A 44 -6.34 -3.13 1.28
CA ALA A 44 -6.16 -3.58 2.66
C ALA A 44 -7.34 -3.15 3.54
N ILE A 45 -7.80 -1.90 3.42
CA ILE A 45 -8.96 -1.37 4.15
C ILE A 45 -10.21 -2.19 3.84
N VAL A 46 -10.56 -2.39 2.57
CA VAL A 46 -11.79 -3.13 2.18
C VAL A 46 -11.71 -4.64 2.43
N SER A 47 -10.50 -5.16 2.65
CA SER A 47 -10.29 -6.57 2.98
C SER A 47 -10.34 -6.84 4.49
N THR A 48 -10.15 -5.83 5.32
CA THR A 48 -10.05 -5.99 6.77
C THR A 48 -11.40 -6.39 7.36
N PRO A 49 -11.48 -7.50 8.11
CA PRO A 49 -12.70 -7.90 8.83
C PRO A 49 -13.13 -6.83 9.83
N HIS A 50 -14.44 -6.67 10.03
CA HIS A 50 -14.97 -5.72 11.00
C HIS A 50 -15.01 -6.34 12.41
N PRO A 51 -14.83 -5.53 13.47
CA PRO A 51 -15.12 -5.97 14.82
C PRO A 51 -16.56 -6.50 14.93
N GLY A 52 -16.72 -7.73 15.41
CA GLY A 52 -18.03 -8.37 15.53
C GLY A 52 -18.46 -9.20 14.32
N ASP A 53 -17.68 -9.25 13.23
CA ASP A 53 -17.94 -10.18 12.13
C ASP A 53 -17.95 -11.63 12.66
N PRO A 54 -18.95 -12.46 12.31
CA PRO A 54 -19.02 -13.84 12.75
C PRO A 54 -17.86 -14.67 12.18
N GLU A 55 -17.41 -15.66 12.95
CA GLU A 55 -16.42 -16.63 12.48
C GLU A 55 -17.02 -17.48 11.36
N THR A 56 -16.69 -17.11 10.13
CA THR A 56 -17.19 -17.72 8.90
C THR A 56 -16.01 -18.01 7.97
N PRO A 57 -16.15 -18.97 7.02
CA PRO A 57 -15.17 -19.19 5.97
C PRO A 57 -14.74 -17.88 5.28
N GLU A 58 -15.70 -17.02 4.96
CA GLU A 58 -15.46 -15.73 4.33
C GLU A 58 -14.61 -14.79 5.22
N LYS A 59 -14.84 -14.75 6.54
CA LYS A 59 -13.98 -13.99 7.46
C LYS A 59 -12.53 -14.48 7.43
N ILE A 60 -12.31 -15.79 7.39
CA ILE A 60 -10.97 -16.40 7.28
C ILE A 60 -10.30 -16.01 5.96
N GLY A 61 -11.05 -16.04 4.85
CA GLY A 61 -10.58 -15.57 3.55
C GLY A 61 -10.21 -14.09 3.56
N ARG A 62 -11.01 -13.24 4.21
CA ARG A 62 -10.73 -11.81 4.39
C ARG A 62 -9.44 -11.56 5.16
N VAL A 63 -9.26 -12.23 6.31
CA VAL A 63 -8.01 -12.16 7.09
C VAL A 63 -6.81 -12.53 6.22
N SER A 64 -6.88 -13.68 5.52
CA SER A 64 -5.80 -14.17 4.67
C SER A 64 -5.43 -13.18 3.57
N ARG A 65 -6.44 -12.55 2.94
CA ARG A 65 -6.23 -11.55 1.91
C ARG A 65 -5.67 -10.23 2.46
N THR A 66 -6.15 -9.76 3.61
CA THR A 66 -5.56 -8.60 4.29
C THR A 66 -4.08 -8.83 4.57
N LEU A 67 -3.72 -9.99 5.10
CA LEU A 67 -2.31 -10.34 5.37
C LEU A 67 -1.46 -10.38 4.10
N PHE A 68 -2.00 -10.87 2.98
CA PHE A 68 -1.31 -10.81 1.69
C PHE A 68 -1.10 -9.38 1.20
N ILE A 69 -2.17 -8.56 1.17
CA ILE A 69 -2.09 -7.17 0.69
C ILE A 69 -1.16 -6.33 1.57
N THR A 70 -1.23 -6.48 2.89
CA THR A 70 -0.36 -5.77 3.83
C THR A 70 1.11 -6.11 3.58
N ARG A 71 1.45 -7.38 3.30
CA ARG A 71 2.82 -7.76 2.92
C ARG A 71 3.28 -7.12 1.61
N MET A 72 2.42 -7.10 0.59
CA MET A 72 2.72 -6.42 -0.68
C MET A 72 2.93 -4.91 -0.48
N LEU A 73 2.07 -4.26 0.31
CA LEU A 73 2.18 -2.86 0.65
C LEU A 73 3.48 -2.56 1.40
N SER A 74 3.83 -3.37 2.39
CA SER A 74 5.11 -3.31 3.11
C SER A 74 6.31 -3.32 2.16
N GLY A 75 6.32 -4.24 1.18
CA GLY A 75 7.35 -4.30 0.15
C GLY A 75 7.46 -3.00 -0.67
N LYS A 76 6.32 -2.46 -1.12
CA LYS A 76 6.26 -1.21 -1.88
C LYS A 76 6.69 0.02 -1.07
N LEU A 77 6.35 0.09 0.22
CA LEU A 77 6.80 1.16 1.11
C LEU A 77 8.33 1.17 1.27
N HIS A 78 8.93 -0.01 1.39
CA HIS A 78 10.39 -0.14 1.44
C HIS A 78 11.04 0.28 0.12
N GLU A 79 10.54 -0.20 -1.03
CA GLU A 79 11.05 0.23 -2.35
C GLU A 79 10.92 1.74 -2.55
N ALA A 80 9.78 2.32 -2.15
CA ALA A 80 9.56 3.76 -2.19
C ALA A 80 10.61 4.50 -1.36
N LYS A 81 10.88 4.07 -0.12
CA LYS A 81 11.94 4.65 0.73
C LYS A 81 13.30 4.66 0.03
N GLU A 82 13.68 3.55 -0.60
CA GLU A 82 14.95 3.47 -1.34
C GLU A 82 14.98 4.45 -2.51
N ARG A 83 13.88 4.56 -3.27
CA ARG A 83 13.79 5.42 -4.44
C ARG A 83 13.75 6.91 -4.09
N ILE A 84 13.00 7.31 -3.07
CA ILE A 84 12.87 8.73 -2.72
C ILE A 84 14.15 9.33 -2.13
N ASN A 85 15.08 8.48 -1.70
CA ASN A 85 16.35 8.90 -1.13
C ASN A 85 17.49 8.92 -2.15
N LYS A 86 17.24 8.55 -3.42
CA LYS A 86 18.25 8.62 -4.49
C LYS A 86 18.61 10.08 -4.87
N PRO A 87 19.84 10.34 -5.33
CA PRO A 87 20.31 11.69 -5.66
C PRO A 87 19.40 12.46 -6.64
N GLU A 88 18.92 11.79 -7.69
CA GLU A 88 18.05 12.38 -8.70
C GLU A 88 16.71 12.84 -8.12
N MET A 89 16.13 12.06 -7.20
CA MET A 89 14.92 12.48 -6.49
C MET A 89 15.21 13.64 -5.55
N ASN A 90 16.34 13.60 -4.83
CA ASN A 90 16.73 14.67 -3.92
C ASN A 90 16.99 16.01 -4.64
N SER A 91 17.51 15.97 -5.87
CA SER A 91 17.66 17.16 -6.71
C SER A 91 16.29 17.69 -7.14
N PHE A 92 15.43 16.83 -7.70
CA PHE A 92 14.05 17.22 -8.06
C PHE A 92 13.30 17.87 -6.90
N LEU A 93 13.27 17.24 -5.72
CA LEU A 93 12.54 17.78 -4.56
C LEU A 93 13.07 19.17 -4.14
N ARG A 94 14.39 19.33 -4.04
CA ARG A 94 15.02 20.58 -3.59
C ARG A 94 14.87 21.72 -4.60
N GLU A 95 14.92 21.41 -5.89
CA GLU A 95 14.93 22.42 -6.96
C GLU A 95 13.54 22.74 -7.49
N ARG A 96 12.62 21.77 -7.48
CA ARG A 96 11.31 21.86 -8.16
C ARG A 96 10.11 21.84 -7.22
N CYS A 97 10.24 21.28 -6.01
CA CYS A 97 9.13 21.18 -5.05
C CYS A 97 9.29 22.19 -3.91
N TYR A 98 10.34 22.05 -3.10
CA TYR A 98 10.52 22.79 -1.84
C TYR A 98 10.47 24.33 -1.98
N PRO A 99 10.96 24.96 -3.07
CA PRO A 99 10.84 26.42 -3.25
C PRO A 99 9.39 26.92 -3.33
N HIS A 100 8.44 26.03 -3.59
CA HIS A 100 7.02 26.33 -3.72
C HIS A 100 6.20 25.81 -2.52
N MET A 101 6.87 25.41 -1.44
CA MET A 101 6.26 24.93 -0.20
C MET A 101 6.54 25.91 0.96
N PRO A 102 5.75 25.87 2.05
CA PRO A 102 6.12 26.52 3.29
C PRO A 102 7.52 26.10 3.76
N ASN A 103 8.29 27.05 4.27
CA ASN A 103 9.69 26.84 4.67
C ASN A 103 9.87 25.61 5.57
N GLY A 104 10.68 24.65 5.12
CA GLY A 104 11.03 23.43 5.88
C GLY A 104 9.95 22.33 5.88
N MET A 105 8.80 22.54 5.22
CA MET A 105 7.72 21.55 5.19
C MET A 105 8.13 20.30 4.43
N GLY A 106 8.68 20.43 3.23
CA GLY A 106 9.10 19.30 2.40
C GLY A 106 10.15 18.42 3.09
N GLU A 107 11.17 19.04 3.69
CA GLU A 107 12.18 18.33 4.47
C GLU A 107 11.60 17.63 5.69
N THR A 108 10.62 18.27 6.35
CA THR A 108 9.94 17.69 7.52
C THR A 108 9.13 16.46 7.14
N LEU A 109 8.31 16.53 6.09
CA LEU A 109 7.54 15.38 5.60
C LEU A 109 8.46 14.22 5.24
N LYS A 110 9.53 14.49 4.48
CA LYS A 110 10.51 13.47 4.10
C LYS A 110 11.18 12.84 5.31
N ARG A 111 11.62 13.66 6.27
CA ARG A 111 12.27 13.20 7.51
C ARG A 111 11.31 12.35 8.35
N THR A 112 10.05 12.77 8.48
CA THR A 112 9.02 12.02 9.20
C THR A 112 8.82 10.64 8.59
N PHE A 113 8.59 10.56 7.28
CA PHE A 113 8.44 9.27 6.60
C PHE A 113 9.70 8.40 6.76
N ASN A 114 10.89 8.94 6.51
CA ASN A 114 12.15 8.20 6.63
C ASN A 114 12.39 7.69 8.06
N LYS A 115 12.04 8.49 9.08
CA LYS A 115 12.14 8.10 10.48
C LYS A 115 11.20 6.93 10.77
N MET A 116 9.92 7.07 10.45
CA MET A 116 8.94 5.99 10.65
C MET A 116 9.38 4.70 9.94
N ALA A 117 9.82 4.81 8.69
CA ALA A 117 10.29 3.65 7.92
C ALA A 117 11.66 3.11 8.36
N GLY A 118 12.41 3.86 9.18
CA GLY A 118 13.64 3.42 9.83
C GLY A 118 13.39 2.74 11.17
N ASP A 119 12.40 3.22 11.92
CA ASP A 119 11.97 2.66 13.20
C ASP A 119 11.29 1.28 13.02
N CYS A 120 10.76 1.00 11.82
CA CYS A 120 10.16 -0.27 11.45
C CYS A 120 11.21 -1.29 10.99
N LYS A 121 12.04 -1.81 11.90
CA LYS A 121 13.05 -2.85 11.59
C LYS A 121 12.45 -4.06 10.87
N TRP A 122 11.31 -4.53 11.37
CA TRP A 122 10.55 -5.64 10.80
C TRP A 122 10.21 -5.42 9.31
N LEU A 123 10.08 -4.18 8.81
CA LEU A 123 9.78 -3.90 7.40
C LEU A 123 10.92 -4.35 6.47
N SER A 124 12.16 -4.22 6.94
CA SER A 124 13.36 -4.66 6.21
C SER A 124 13.46 -6.19 6.22
N ASP A 125 13.24 -6.80 7.39
CA ASP A 125 13.38 -8.24 7.59
C ASP A 125 12.26 -8.98 6.84
N ALA A 126 11.02 -8.50 7.00
CA ALA A 126 9.84 -8.94 6.28
C ALA A 126 10.03 -9.00 4.75
N ARG A 127 10.69 -7.99 4.17
CA ARG A 127 10.97 -7.95 2.73
C ARG A 127 11.89 -9.10 2.33
N ASN A 128 13.01 -9.23 3.05
CA ASN A 128 14.10 -10.12 2.68
C ASN A 128 13.73 -11.60 2.92
N SER A 129 12.83 -11.87 3.87
CA SER A 129 12.45 -13.22 4.26
C SER A 129 11.11 -13.68 3.68
N HIS A 130 10.06 -12.84 3.68
CA HIS A 130 8.67 -13.32 3.63
C HIS A 130 7.68 -12.58 2.72
N ALA A 131 7.94 -11.31 2.35
CA ALA A 131 7.02 -10.52 1.53
C ALA A 131 7.21 -10.76 0.03
N MET A 132 8.46 -10.96 -0.41
CA MET A 132 8.83 -11.13 -1.83
C MET A 132 9.42 -12.51 -2.15
N HIS A 133 9.61 -13.35 -1.13
CA HIS A 133 10.24 -14.66 -1.26
C HIS A 133 9.43 -15.71 -0.54
N TYR A 134 9.46 -16.94 -1.06
CA TYR A 134 9.04 -18.09 -0.28
C TYR A 134 10.14 -18.42 0.71
N PRO A 135 9.84 -18.44 2.02
CA PRO A 135 10.83 -18.73 3.04
C PRO A 135 11.42 -20.12 2.87
N SER A 136 12.68 -20.27 3.28
CA SER A 136 13.33 -21.57 3.28
C SER A 136 12.73 -22.48 4.35
N LEU A 137 13.02 -23.78 4.27
CA LEU A 137 12.63 -24.73 5.32
C LEU A 137 13.13 -24.30 6.71
N ASN A 138 14.31 -23.67 6.77
CA ASN A 138 14.89 -23.23 8.05
C ASN A 138 14.13 -22.05 8.64
N ASP A 139 13.67 -21.13 7.80
CA ASP A 139 12.86 -19.97 8.23
C ASP A 139 11.45 -20.41 8.64
N PHE A 140 10.91 -21.46 8.02
CA PHE A 140 9.60 -22.02 8.36
C PHE A 140 9.60 -22.94 9.58
N ARG A 141 10.75 -23.55 9.92
CA ARG A 141 10.83 -24.58 10.97
C ARG A 141 10.34 -24.09 12.33
N PRO A 142 10.72 -22.88 12.82
CA PRO A 142 10.21 -22.39 14.09
C PRO A 142 8.68 -22.28 14.14
N ALA A 143 8.05 -21.73 13.10
CA ALA A 143 6.60 -21.61 13.00
C ALA A 143 5.91 -22.99 12.97
N MET A 144 6.49 -23.96 12.23
CA MET A 144 5.99 -25.33 12.23
C MET A 144 6.10 -26.03 13.59
N GLU A 145 7.19 -25.81 14.34
CA GLU A 145 7.35 -26.36 15.70
C GLU A 145 6.34 -25.73 16.67
N GLN A 146 6.10 -24.41 16.58
CA GLN A 146 5.10 -23.74 17.42
C GLN A 146 3.70 -24.30 17.18
N MET A 147 3.33 -24.59 15.93
CA MET A 147 2.05 -25.24 15.63
C MET A 147 1.89 -26.63 16.28
N LYS A 148 2.97 -27.37 16.54
CA LYS A 148 2.86 -28.67 17.24
C LYS A 148 2.45 -28.51 18.70
N THR A 149 2.65 -27.32 19.26
CA THR A 149 2.31 -27.00 20.66
C THR A 149 0.91 -26.44 20.82
N THR A 150 0.21 -26.15 19.72
CA THR A 150 -1.19 -25.72 19.73
C THR A 150 -2.10 -26.91 19.44
N ASP A 151 -3.30 -26.93 20.02
CA ASP A 151 -4.34 -27.93 19.70
C ASP A 151 -5.00 -27.67 18.33
N SER A 152 -4.33 -26.93 17.44
CA SER A 152 -4.87 -26.50 16.15
C SER A 152 -4.76 -27.61 15.11
N SER A 153 -5.84 -27.88 14.39
CA SER A 153 -5.84 -28.77 13.23
C SER A 153 -5.31 -28.06 11.97
N TYR A 154 -4.83 -28.83 10.98
CA TYR A 154 -4.56 -28.28 9.66
C TYR A 154 -5.88 -28.01 8.91
N VAL A 155 -6.18 -26.74 8.69
CA VAL A 155 -7.42 -26.26 8.06
C VAL A 155 -7.16 -25.84 6.62
N PHE A 156 -7.96 -26.41 5.71
CA PHE A 156 -8.12 -25.93 4.35
C PHE A 156 -9.61 -25.89 4.00
N LEU A 157 -10.02 -24.83 3.31
CA LEU A 157 -11.38 -24.60 2.85
C LEU A 157 -11.41 -24.86 1.35
N ARG A 158 -12.41 -25.61 0.89
CA ARG A 158 -12.62 -25.86 -0.53
C ARG A 158 -14.09 -25.80 -0.90
N ASP A 159 -14.38 -25.22 -2.05
CA ASP A 159 -15.62 -25.45 -2.77
C ASP A 159 -15.61 -26.87 -3.39
N ARG A 160 -16.82 -27.41 -3.62
CA ARG A 160 -17.07 -28.64 -4.35
C ARG A 160 -17.08 -28.46 -5.87
N VAL A 161 -17.33 -27.25 -6.38
CA VAL A 161 -17.72 -27.03 -7.79
C VAL A 161 -16.78 -26.10 -8.57
N ALA A 162 -16.13 -25.10 -7.95
CA ALA A 162 -15.15 -24.29 -8.68
C ALA A 162 -14.07 -23.66 -7.78
N GLY A 163 -12.79 -23.80 -8.16
CA GLY A 163 -11.64 -22.88 -7.97
C GLY A 163 -11.32 -22.20 -6.61
N ASN A 164 -12.21 -22.31 -5.64
CA ASN A 164 -12.24 -21.62 -4.36
C ASN A 164 -11.52 -22.51 -3.35
N TYR A 165 -10.22 -22.31 -3.22
CA TYR A 165 -9.38 -23.01 -2.25
C TYR A 165 -8.70 -21.99 -1.34
N LEU A 166 -8.76 -22.23 -0.04
CA LEU A 166 -7.99 -21.47 0.95
C LEU A 166 -7.28 -22.44 1.87
N TYR A 167 -5.95 -22.39 1.86
CA TYR A 167 -5.10 -23.14 2.78
C TYR A 167 -4.83 -22.26 4.02
N GLN A 168 -5.81 -22.17 4.91
CA GLN A 168 -5.76 -21.28 6.09
C GLN A 168 -4.49 -21.52 6.91
N THR A 169 -4.24 -22.76 7.31
CA THR A 169 -3.06 -23.07 8.15
C THR A 169 -1.76 -22.74 7.44
N SER A 170 -1.68 -22.89 6.11
CA SER A 170 -0.50 -22.46 5.35
C SER A 170 -0.31 -20.94 5.37
N ALA A 171 -1.40 -20.16 5.31
CA ALA A 171 -1.33 -18.71 5.45
C ALA A 171 -0.92 -18.29 6.87
N GLU A 172 -1.47 -18.95 7.90
CA GLU A 172 -1.11 -18.73 9.30
C GLU A 172 0.38 -19.01 9.55
N VAL A 173 0.93 -20.14 9.07
CA VAL A 173 2.36 -20.43 9.19
C VAL A 173 3.22 -19.39 8.50
N ALA A 174 2.84 -18.97 7.29
CA ALA A 174 3.63 -17.98 6.55
C ALA A 174 3.67 -16.63 7.29
N VAL A 175 2.56 -16.28 7.93
CA VAL A 175 2.42 -15.05 8.71
C VAL A 175 3.05 -15.18 10.09
N GLN A 176 3.04 -16.37 10.68
CA GLN A 176 3.73 -16.65 11.93
C GLN A 176 5.25 -16.63 11.76
N ALA A 177 5.76 -17.18 10.67
CA ALA A 177 7.17 -17.06 10.31
C ALA A 177 7.56 -15.58 10.11
N TYR A 178 6.68 -14.81 9.47
CA TYR A 178 6.80 -13.35 9.37
C TYR A 178 6.79 -12.65 10.75
N HIS A 179 5.97 -13.12 11.70
CA HIS A 179 5.84 -12.54 13.02
C HIS A 179 6.93 -12.93 13.99
N MET A 180 7.62 -14.05 13.81
CA MET A 180 8.76 -14.42 14.67
C MET A 180 9.93 -13.43 14.56
N GLU A 181 9.87 -12.47 13.63
CA GLU A 181 10.75 -11.30 13.58
C GLU A 181 10.34 -10.16 14.55
N SER A 182 9.15 -10.26 15.17
CA SER A 182 8.60 -9.33 16.17
C SER A 182 8.21 -10.12 17.44
N ASP A 183 8.78 -9.85 18.61
CA ASP A 183 8.59 -10.61 19.86
C ASP A 183 7.15 -10.54 20.47
N ASP A 184 6.10 -10.42 19.66
CA ASP A 184 4.70 -10.20 20.05
C ASP A 184 3.81 -11.44 19.80
N GLU A 185 2.72 -11.55 20.57
CA GLU A 185 1.62 -12.51 20.31
C GLU A 185 0.97 -12.27 18.94
N TRP A 186 0.64 -13.34 18.20
CA TRP A 186 0.34 -13.29 16.76
C TRP A 186 -0.75 -12.28 16.37
N THR A 187 -1.89 -12.27 17.08
CA THR A 187 -3.03 -11.39 16.76
C THR A 187 -2.66 -9.92 16.97
N GLU A 188 -1.89 -9.65 18.02
CA GLU A 188 -1.40 -8.31 18.34
C GLU A 188 -0.33 -7.87 17.33
N ALA A 189 0.54 -8.79 16.91
CA ALA A 189 1.55 -8.54 15.89
C ALA A 189 0.92 -8.19 14.52
N VAL A 190 -0.12 -8.92 14.08
CA VAL A 190 -0.89 -8.61 12.86
C VAL A 190 -1.49 -7.22 12.94
N ARG A 191 -2.10 -6.88 14.07
CA ARG A 191 -2.75 -5.58 14.30
C ARG A 191 -1.72 -4.46 14.26
N LYS A 192 -0.61 -4.60 14.99
CA LYS A 192 0.51 -3.65 15.01
C LYS A 192 1.10 -3.45 13.62
N MET A 193 1.34 -4.53 12.88
CA MET A 193 1.83 -4.46 11.50
C MET A 193 0.85 -3.68 10.62
N THR A 194 -0.43 -4.07 10.61
CA THR A 194 -1.44 -3.44 9.76
C THR A 194 -1.57 -1.94 10.07
N ASN A 195 -1.56 -1.56 11.35
CA ASN A 195 -1.59 -0.16 11.76
C ASN A 195 -0.32 0.59 11.33
N THR A 196 0.85 0.03 11.60
CA THR A 196 2.14 0.61 11.23
C THR A 196 2.24 0.83 9.72
N VAL A 197 1.83 -0.17 8.91
CA VAL A 197 1.81 -0.08 7.45
C VAL A 197 0.86 1.01 6.98
N ASN A 198 -0.33 1.11 7.57
CA ASN A 198 -1.30 2.15 7.23
C ASN A 198 -0.79 3.56 7.58
N GLU A 199 -0.12 3.71 8.71
CA GLU A 199 0.49 4.98 9.13
C GLU A 199 1.65 5.37 8.19
N LEU A 200 2.54 4.43 7.87
CA LEU A 200 3.62 4.61 6.91
C LEU A 200 3.12 4.98 5.52
N SER A 201 2.09 4.28 5.02
CA SER A 201 1.52 4.58 3.71
C SER A 201 0.86 5.95 3.68
N THR A 202 0.20 6.34 4.78
CA THR A 202 -0.39 7.70 4.90
C THR A 202 0.69 8.77 4.88
N ALA A 203 1.78 8.60 5.65
CA ALA A 203 2.90 9.53 5.65
C ALA A 203 3.60 9.64 4.29
N LEU A 204 3.77 8.51 3.59
CA LEU A 204 4.33 8.50 2.23
C LEU A 204 3.42 9.21 1.23
N VAL A 205 2.12 8.93 1.30
CA VAL A 205 1.10 9.53 0.44
C VAL A 205 1.05 11.04 0.63
N GLU A 206 1.02 11.51 1.87
CA GLU A 206 1.07 12.94 2.20
C GLU A 206 2.37 13.57 1.66
N PHE A 207 3.52 12.95 1.89
CA PHE A 207 4.79 13.40 1.33
C PHE A 207 4.74 13.53 -0.21
N ILE A 208 4.20 12.54 -0.92
CA ILE A 208 4.14 12.57 -2.38
C ILE A 208 3.17 13.65 -2.87
N VAL A 209 1.96 13.72 -2.30
CA VAL A 209 0.91 14.66 -2.70
C VAL A 209 1.38 16.10 -2.53
N GLU A 210 1.94 16.44 -1.37
CA GLU A 210 2.40 17.81 -1.10
C GLU A 210 3.52 18.24 -2.05
N ASN A 211 4.46 17.34 -2.36
CA ASN A 211 5.55 17.65 -3.30
C ASN A 211 5.07 17.75 -4.75
N LEU A 212 4.20 16.85 -5.19
CA LEU A 212 3.64 16.90 -6.54
C LEU A 212 2.71 18.12 -6.70
N ASN A 213 1.91 18.46 -5.71
CA ASN A 213 1.07 19.67 -5.74
C ASN A 213 1.91 20.94 -5.81
N ALA A 214 3.01 21.04 -5.06
CA ALA A 214 3.93 22.16 -5.12
C ALA A 214 4.55 22.32 -6.53
N TYR A 215 4.97 21.21 -7.13
CA TYR A 215 5.52 21.20 -8.49
C TYR A 215 4.48 21.52 -9.56
N LEU A 216 3.32 20.84 -9.54
CA LEU A 216 2.25 21.07 -10.52
C LEU A 216 1.67 22.48 -10.39
N GLY A 217 1.55 22.99 -9.16
CA GLY A 217 1.14 24.36 -8.90
C GLY A 217 2.11 25.39 -9.51
N SER A 218 3.42 25.14 -9.44
CA SER A 218 4.41 26.03 -10.05
C SER A 218 4.39 25.98 -11.58
N LEU A 219 4.22 24.78 -12.16
CA LEU A 219 4.02 24.61 -13.60
C LEU A 219 2.75 25.33 -14.08
N TYR A 220 1.65 25.16 -13.36
CA TYR A 220 0.40 25.85 -13.68
C TYR A 220 0.55 27.36 -13.60
N ALA A 221 1.14 27.90 -12.54
CA ALA A 221 1.36 29.34 -12.41
C ALA A 221 2.17 29.91 -13.59
N LYS A 222 3.11 29.13 -14.14
CA LYS A 222 3.95 29.52 -15.28
C LYS A 222 3.23 29.39 -16.64
N HIS A 223 2.29 28.45 -16.79
CA HIS A 223 1.71 28.07 -18.09
C HIS A 223 0.17 28.19 -18.19
N LYS A 224 -0.50 28.70 -17.15
CA LYS A 224 -1.98 28.79 -17.05
C LYS A 224 -2.66 29.51 -18.22
N ASP A 225 -1.99 30.47 -18.85
CA ASP A 225 -2.61 31.32 -19.87
C ASP A 225 -2.50 30.72 -21.28
N THR A 226 -1.75 29.62 -21.45
CA THR A 226 -1.42 29.10 -22.78
C THR A 226 -1.47 27.58 -22.90
N GLN A 227 -1.03 26.83 -21.88
CA GLN A 227 -0.65 25.42 -22.04
C GLN A 227 -0.90 24.52 -20.81
N ALA A 228 -1.47 25.06 -19.73
CA ALA A 228 -1.88 24.29 -18.54
C ALA A 228 -3.35 24.59 -18.18
N LYS A 229 -4.11 23.56 -17.83
CA LYS A 229 -5.53 23.64 -17.49
C LYS A 229 -5.85 22.88 -16.21
N ILE A 230 -6.75 23.44 -15.42
CA ILE A 230 -7.37 22.77 -14.27
C ILE A 230 -8.87 22.89 -14.45
N GLU A 231 -9.55 21.75 -14.55
CA GLU A 231 -11.00 21.68 -14.74
C GLU A 231 -11.59 20.74 -13.70
N SER A 232 -12.67 21.14 -13.04
CA SER A 232 -13.39 20.22 -12.16
C SER A 232 -14.13 19.19 -13.00
N ALA A 233 -13.91 17.90 -12.73
CA ALA A 233 -14.70 16.84 -13.34
C ALA A 233 -16.15 16.88 -12.85
N GLU A 234 -17.06 16.29 -13.62
CA GLU A 234 -18.44 16.12 -13.20
C GLU A 234 -18.52 15.31 -11.90
N PRO A 235 -19.28 15.77 -10.89
CA PRO A 235 -19.44 15.01 -9.65
C PRO A 235 -20.09 13.65 -9.91
N PHE A 236 -19.52 12.60 -9.34
CA PHE A 236 -20.03 11.23 -9.47
C PHE A 236 -20.31 10.60 -8.10
N ASP A 237 -21.19 9.60 -8.07
CA ASP A 237 -21.49 8.85 -6.86
C ASP A 237 -20.32 7.93 -6.50
N ALA A 238 -19.73 8.15 -5.33
CA ALA A 238 -18.68 7.30 -4.79
C ALA A 238 -19.19 6.51 -3.57
N PRO A 239 -19.05 5.18 -3.54
CA PRO A 239 -19.41 4.40 -2.37
C PRO A 239 -18.45 4.71 -1.20
N PRO A 240 -18.92 4.72 0.05
CA PRO A 240 -18.04 4.81 1.19
C PRO A 240 -17.12 3.59 1.23
N ILE A 241 -15.81 3.79 1.34
CA ILE A 241 -14.83 2.69 1.32
C ILE A 241 -15.11 1.62 2.40
N ARG A 242 -15.57 2.04 3.59
CA ARG A 242 -15.92 1.12 4.69
C ARG A 242 -17.20 0.31 4.43
N GLY A 243 -18.03 0.72 3.49
CA GLY A 243 -19.21 -0.03 3.05
C GLY A 243 -18.91 -0.98 1.89
N PHE A 244 -17.67 -1.02 1.41
CA PHE A 244 -17.25 -1.92 0.34
C PHE A 244 -16.57 -3.16 0.93
N HIS A 245 -16.93 -4.32 0.39
CA HIS A 245 -16.36 -5.60 0.79
C HIS A 245 -15.90 -6.35 -0.46
N LEU A 246 -14.66 -6.81 -0.45
CA LEU A 246 -14.16 -7.73 -1.47
C LEU A 246 -14.42 -9.16 -0.97
N PRO A 247 -15.22 -10.00 -1.64
CA PRO A 247 -15.38 -11.38 -1.19
C PRO A 247 -14.11 -12.21 -1.47
N TYR A 248 -13.78 -13.19 -0.63
CA TYR A 248 -12.71 -14.14 -0.94
C TYR A 248 -13.24 -15.25 -1.85
N PHE A 249 -14.41 -15.77 -1.51
CA PHE A 249 -15.09 -16.83 -2.27
C PHE A 249 -16.08 -16.23 -3.26
N TYR A 250 -16.04 -16.70 -4.51
CA TYR A 250 -16.91 -16.25 -5.59
C TYR A 250 -17.75 -17.41 -6.13
N THR A 251 -19.00 -17.15 -6.48
CA THR A 251 -19.82 -18.07 -7.27
C THR A 251 -19.73 -17.67 -8.74
N THR A 252 -19.66 -18.62 -9.65
CA THR A 252 -19.91 -18.36 -11.08
C THR A 252 -21.38 -18.64 -11.36
N ASP A 253 -22.09 -17.72 -12.01
CA ASP A 253 -23.47 -17.94 -12.45
C ASP A 253 -23.59 -19.01 -13.55
N ALA A 254 -22.46 -19.49 -14.08
CA ALA A 254 -22.43 -20.60 -15.02
C ALA A 254 -22.50 -21.94 -14.27
N PRO A 255 -23.42 -22.85 -14.62
CA PRO A 255 -23.37 -24.21 -14.12
C PRO A 255 -22.01 -24.84 -14.46
N PRO A 256 -21.45 -25.69 -13.60
CA PRO A 256 -20.19 -26.37 -13.89
C PRO A 256 -20.30 -27.09 -15.24
N ALA A 257 -19.35 -26.81 -16.12
CA ALA A 257 -19.19 -27.50 -17.40
C ALA A 257 -18.80 -28.97 -17.20
#